data_AF-A0A8I2GTJ7-F1
#
_entry.id   AF-A0A8I2GTJ7-F1
#
_cell.length_a   1.000
_cell.length_b   1.000
_cell.length_c   1.000
_cell.angle_alpha   90.00
_cell.angle_beta   90.00
_cell.angle_gamma   90.00
#
_symmetry.space_group_name_H-M   'P 1'
#
loop_
_entity.id
_entity.type
_entity.pdbx_description
1 polymer ?
#
loop_
_entity_poly.entity_id
_entity_poly.type
_entity_poly.pdbx_seq_one_letter_code
_entity_poly.pdbx_strand_id
1 'polypeptide(L)'
;MRRVMATLFASALLMATLAAPVFAQSFGGNSCVDNCEGHRAGYEWAEENSIQSEDDCSGNSSSFEEGCRTYVEDSDRGAEYDDDGNEIDE
;
A
#
# COMPACT_ATOMS: atom_id res chain seq x y z
N MET A 1 61.61 20.33 0.27
CA MET A 1 61.76 18.87 0.48
C MET A 1 60.54 18.36 1.24
N ARG A 2 59.83 17.40 0.63
CA ARG A 2 58.60 16.73 1.12
C ARG A 2 58.86 16.01 2.45
N ARG A 3 57.91 16.13 3.39
CA ARG A 3 57.33 14.98 4.13
C ARG A 3 55.86 15.28 4.38
N VAL A 4 55.02 14.85 3.45
CA VAL A 4 53.57 14.80 3.63
C VAL A 4 53.33 13.59 4.54
N MET A 5 52.97 13.83 5.80
CA MET A 5 52.60 12.77 6.74
C MET A 5 51.18 12.33 6.33
N ALA A 6 51.08 11.22 5.61
CA ALA A 6 49.82 10.65 5.19
C ALA A 6 49.08 10.11 6.42
N THR A 7 48.17 10.92 6.97
CA THR A 7 47.20 10.48 7.97
C THR A 7 46.21 9.55 7.30
N LEU A 8 46.41 8.24 7.44
CA LEU A 8 45.45 7.22 7.05
C LEU A 8 44.38 7.10 8.14
N PHE A 9 43.39 8.00 8.10
CA PHE A 9 42.10 7.78 8.73
C PHE A 9 41.05 7.88 7.63
N ALA A 10 40.54 6.75 7.18
CA ALA A 10 39.33 6.73 6.36
C ALA A 10 38.60 5.40 6.60
N SER A 11 37.86 5.41 7.71
CA SER A 11 36.51 4.89 7.84
C SER A 11 36.20 3.58 7.12
N ALA A 12 36.12 2.50 7.91
CA ALA A 12 35.22 1.41 7.59
C ALA A 12 33.78 1.98 7.61
N LEU A 13 33.29 2.47 6.47
CA LEU A 13 31.85 2.68 6.28
C LEU A 13 31.21 1.29 6.29
N LEU A 14 30.75 0.86 7.47
CA LEU A 14 29.63 -0.06 7.57
C LEU A 14 28.46 0.61 6.85
N MET A 15 28.26 0.29 5.58
CA MET A 15 26.98 0.51 4.93
C MET A 15 26.01 -0.46 5.61
N ALA A 16 25.48 -0.06 6.77
CA ALA A 16 24.31 -0.69 7.35
C ALA A 16 23.17 -0.47 6.34
N THR A 17 22.87 -1.49 5.55
CA THR A 17 21.67 -1.56 4.74
C THR A 17 20.48 -1.53 5.69
N LEU A 18 19.96 -0.34 5.96
CA LEU A 18 18.65 -0.16 6.57
C LEU A 18 17.63 -0.62 5.52
N ALA A 19 17.38 -1.93 5.46
CA ALA A 19 16.16 -2.43 4.85
C ALA A 19 15.03 -1.91 5.73
N ALA A 20 14.37 -0.84 5.30
CA ALA A 20 13.12 -0.43 5.92
C ALA A 20 12.16 -1.64 5.86
N PRO A 21 11.39 -1.91 6.93
CA PRO A 21 10.31 -2.88 6.84
C PRO A 21 9.38 -2.41 5.73
N VAL A 22 9.26 -3.21 4.66
CA VAL A 22 8.12 -3.12 3.75
C VAL A 22 6.94 -3.60 4.58
N PHE A 23 6.25 -2.66 5.22
CA PHE A 23 4.95 -2.96 5.79
C PHE A 23 4.05 -3.33 4.61
N ALA A 24 3.37 -4.48 4.71
CA ALA A 24 2.37 -4.83 3.71
C ALA A 24 1.27 -3.77 3.80
N GLN A 25 1.07 -3.03 2.71
CA GLN A 25 -0.03 -2.06 2.62
C GLN A 25 -1.35 -2.81 2.77
N SER A 26 -2.39 -2.15 3.27
CA SER A 26 -3.72 -2.74 3.39
C SER A 26 -4.82 -1.77 3.00
N PHE A 27 -5.96 -2.33 2.62
CA PHE A 27 -7.17 -1.59 2.29
C PHE A 27 -8.35 -2.22 3.01
N GLY A 28 -9.00 -1.47 3.90
CA GLY A 28 -10.12 -2.00 4.69
C GLY A 28 -9.70 -3.18 5.57
N GLY A 29 -8.44 -3.19 6.03
CA GLY A 29 -7.87 -4.30 6.80
C GLY A 29 -7.43 -5.51 5.97
N ASN A 30 -7.59 -5.48 4.64
CA ASN A 30 -7.15 -6.56 3.74
C ASN A 30 -5.75 -6.26 3.19
N SER A 31 -4.83 -7.22 3.24
CA SER A 31 -3.48 -7.05 2.73
C SER A 31 -3.48 -6.83 1.22
N CYS A 32 -2.77 -5.80 0.77
CA CYS A 32 -2.55 -5.54 -0.65
C CYS A 32 -1.44 -6.47 -1.17
N VAL A 33 -1.71 -7.10 -2.32
CA VAL A 33 -0.71 -7.93 -3.02
C VAL A 33 0.33 -7.03 -3.71
N ASP A 34 -0.13 -5.90 -4.26
CA ASP A 34 0.68 -4.87 -4.90
C ASP A 34 0.35 -3.50 -4.27
N ASN A 35 -0.09 -2.52 -5.05
CA ASN A 35 -0.38 -1.14 -4.64
C ASN A 35 -1.84 -0.88 -4.25
N CYS A 36 -2.59 -1.91 -3.84
CA CYS A 36 -4.02 -1.82 -3.49
C CYS A 36 -4.99 -1.42 -4.64
N GLU A 37 -4.52 -1.29 -5.89
CA GLU A 37 -5.38 -0.93 -7.06
C GLU A 37 -6.62 -1.84 -7.18
N GLY A 38 -6.45 -3.15 -6.95
CA GLY A 38 -7.58 -4.08 -7.04
C GLY A 38 -8.66 -3.81 -5.99
N HIS A 39 -8.27 -3.44 -4.78
CA HIS A 39 -9.20 -3.06 -3.72
C HIS A 39 -9.86 -1.72 -4.01
N ARG A 40 -9.09 -0.71 -4.46
CA ARG A 40 -9.62 0.58 -4.91
C ARG A 40 -10.69 0.39 -5.98
N ALA A 41 -10.37 -0.36 -7.05
CA ALA A 41 -11.29 -0.61 -8.15
C ALA A 41 -12.58 -1.32 -7.70
N GLY A 42 -12.48 -2.24 -6.73
CA GLY A 42 -13.65 -2.90 -6.13
C GLY A 42 -14.54 -1.94 -5.34
N TYR A 43 -13.93 -1.05 -4.55
CA TYR A 43 -14.64 -0.03 -3.78
C TYR A 43 -15.34 0.98 -4.69
N GLU A 44 -14.62 1.56 -5.64
CA GLU A 44 -15.16 2.55 -6.59
C GLU A 44 -16.32 1.97 -7.40
N TRP A 45 -16.17 0.74 -7.89
CA TRP A 45 -17.26 0.06 -8.58
C TRP A 45 -18.49 -0.12 -7.67
N ALA A 46 -18.28 -0.47 -6.40
CA ALA A 46 -19.38 -0.65 -5.46
C ALA A 46 -20.09 0.68 -5.16
N GLU A 47 -19.34 1.78 -5.04
CA GLU A 47 -19.87 3.14 -4.89
C GLU A 47 -20.71 3.56 -6.12
N GLU A 48 -20.13 3.45 -7.31
CA GLU A 48 -20.78 3.81 -8.58
C GLU A 48 -22.09 3.04 -8.82
N ASN A 49 -22.14 1.78 -8.36
CA ASN A 49 -23.30 0.90 -8.51
C ASN A 49 -24.22 0.90 -7.27
N SER A 50 -23.89 1.68 -6.23
CA SER A 50 -24.65 1.77 -4.98
C SER A 50 -24.93 0.40 -4.35
N ILE A 51 -23.88 -0.44 -4.30
CA ILE A 51 -23.97 -1.78 -3.71
C ILE A 51 -24.27 -1.68 -2.21
N GLN A 52 -25.23 -2.47 -1.74
CA GLN A 52 -25.66 -2.46 -0.32
C GLN A 52 -25.53 -3.82 0.37
N SER A 53 -25.10 -4.84 -0.38
CA SER A 53 -24.98 -6.21 0.11
C SER A 53 -23.67 -6.80 -0.35
N GLU A 54 -22.97 -7.47 0.56
CA GLU A 54 -21.76 -8.22 0.24
C GLU A 54 -22.03 -9.36 -0.76
N ASP A 55 -23.27 -9.89 -0.80
CA ASP A 55 -23.67 -10.92 -1.77
C ASP A 55 -23.63 -10.41 -3.22
N ASP A 56 -23.74 -9.09 -3.42
CA ASP A 56 -23.67 -8.46 -4.74
C ASP A 56 -22.22 -8.15 -5.15
N CYS A 57 -21.25 -8.30 -4.22
CA CYS A 57 -19.82 -8.20 -4.52
C CYS A 57 -19.36 -9.42 -5.31
N SER A 58 -19.45 -9.30 -6.62
CA SER A 58 -18.98 -10.31 -7.57
C SER A 58 -17.98 -9.66 -8.53
N GLY A 59 -16.82 -10.29 -8.73
CA GLY A 59 -15.75 -9.63 -9.47
C GLY A 59 -14.64 -10.54 -9.99
N ASN A 60 -13.68 -9.91 -10.68
CA ASN A 60 -12.63 -10.59 -11.44
C ASN A 60 -11.45 -11.10 -10.59
N SER A 61 -11.31 -10.64 -9.34
CA SER A 61 -10.23 -11.02 -8.42
C SER A 61 -10.67 -10.95 -6.96
N SER A 62 -9.93 -11.60 -6.05
CA SER A 62 -10.18 -11.54 -4.62
C SER A 62 -10.05 -10.11 -4.07
N SER A 63 -9.04 -9.36 -4.51
CA SER A 63 -8.83 -7.96 -4.10
C SER A 63 -9.99 -7.06 -4.50
N PHE A 64 -10.59 -7.27 -5.68
CA PHE A 64 -11.77 -6.54 -6.11
C PHE A 64 -12.97 -6.82 -5.21
N GLU A 65 -13.23 -8.10 -4.90
CA GLU A 65 -14.35 -8.48 -4.02
C GLU A 65 -14.13 -7.98 -2.58
N GLU A 66 -12.88 -7.95 -2.10
CA GLU A 66 -12.51 -7.38 -0.80
C GLU A 66 -12.74 -5.86 -0.77
N GLY A 67 -12.39 -5.15 -1.84
CA GLY A 67 -12.68 -3.72 -2.00
C GLY A 67 -14.17 -3.40 -2.00
N CYS A 68 -14.96 -4.18 -2.74
CA CYS A 68 -16.42 -4.04 -2.74
C CYS A 68 -17.03 -4.27 -1.36
N ARG A 69 -16.59 -5.32 -0.65
CA ARG A 69 -17.03 -5.60 0.72
C ARG A 69 -16.66 -4.45 1.66
N THR A 70 -15.47 -3.88 1.50
CA THR A 70 -15.03 -2.71 2.27
C THR A 70 -15.99 -1.53 2.09
N TYR A 71 -16.48 -1.25 0.88
CA TYR A 71 -17.49 -0.21 0.66
C TYR A 71 -18.82 -0.51 1.36
N VAL A 72 -19.29 -1.77 1.30
CA VAL A 72 -20.55 -2.17 1.96
C VAL A 72 -20.44 -2.04 3.47
N GLU A 73 -19.27 -2.36 4.05
CA GLU A 73 -19.01 -2.25 5.49
C GLU A 73 -18.80 -0.80 5.95
N ASP A 74 -18.06 0.00 5.17
CA ASP A 74 -17.68 1.37 5.48
C ASP A 74 -17.59 2.24 4.22
N SER A 75 -18.73 2.75 3.78
CA SER A 75 -18.86 3.62 2.60
C SER A 75 -18.26 5.02 2.79
N ASP A 76 -17.95 5.42 4.03
CA ASP A 76 -17.37 6.73 4.35
C ASP A 76 -15.83 6.71 4.36
N ARG A 77 -15.20 5.52 4.25
CA ARG A 77 -13.74 5.37 4.23
C ARG A 77 -13.09 6.06 3.03
N GLY A 78 -13.72 5.95 1.86
CA GLY A 78 -13.17 6.36 0.57
C GLY A 78 -12.20 5.34 -0.04
N ALA A 79 -11.93 5.50 -1.34
CA ALA A 79 -11.09 4.58 -2.13
C ALA A 79 -9.66 5.09 -2.36
N GLU A 80 -9.43 6.39 -2.16
CA GLU A 80 -8.21 7.12 -2.56
C GLU A 80 -6.96 6.80 -1.73
N TYR A 81 -7.13 6.36 -0.48
CA TYR A 81 -6.03 6.06 0.42
C TYR A 81 -6.05 4.61 0.95
N ASP A 82 -4.86 4.07 1.17
CA ASP A 82 -4.66 2.84 1.92
C ASP A 82 -4.88 3.09 3.44
N ASP A 83 -4.80 2.04 4.24
CA ASP A 83 -5.00 2.13 5.69
C ASP A 83 -3.83 2.85 6.43
N ASP A 84 -2.69 3.02 5.76
CA ASP A 84 -1.54 3.77 6.27
C ASP A 84 -1.61 5.28 5.91
N GLY A 85 -2.59 5.67 5.10
CA GLY A 85 -2.82 7.04 4.63
C GLY A 85 -1.98 7.42 3.40
N ASN A 86 -1.42 6.45 2.67
CA ASN A 86 -0.75 6.68 1.39
C ASN A 86 -1.79 6.67 0.25
N GLU A 87 -1.57 7.54 -0.73
CA GLU A 87 -2.41 7.61 -1.94
C GLU A 87 -2.23 6.35 -2.78
N ILE A 88 -3.34 5.81 -3.29
CA ILE A 88 -3.34 4.61 -4.13
C ILE A 88 -3.25 5.05 -5.59
N ASP A 89 -2.04 5.04 -6.14
CA ASP A 89 -1.75 5.42 -7.53
C ASP A 89 -2.60 4.61 -8.55
N GLU A 90 -3.07 5.30 -9.61
CA GLU A 90 -3.94 4.74 -10.65
C GLU A 90 -3.30 3.74 -11.63
#